data_AF-A0A194VL22-F1
#
_entry.id   AF-A0A194VL22-F1
#
_cell.length_a   1.000
_cell.length_b   1.000
_cell.length_c   1.000
_cell.angle_alpha   90.00
_cell.angle_beta   90.00
_cell.angle_gamma   90.00
#
_symmetry.space_group_name_H-M   'P 1'
#
loop_
_entity.id
_entity.type
_entity.pdbx_description
1 polymer ?
#
loop_
_entity_poly.entity_id
_entity_poly.type
_entity_poly.pdbx_seq_one_letter_code
_entity_poly.pdbx_strand_id
1 'polypeptide(L)'
;MADPFENNMNTRANIMYFIEHFLEMAQKDGHVDYVRMIQRDIIRVVDAVAPDDGSGAANVKVVRRVLQGLQSKSFLQTQTVTEINEVLKERETSNMDVVMSSPVNSTNPGLGDMPPSQTIPKPGGTPRPARLDKKQIEQRIEEDRERHKRLRESIWAVPTEPDDAEMWKMWEETSDLGDDDLLMAREEEEERMSCITDSCGHRRDEAARERQRQRERERARARNGVENGRHGQ
;
A
#
# COMPACT_ATOMS: atom_id res chain seq x y z
N MET A 1 12.30 11.23 34.37
CA MET A 1 13.43 11.24 33.44
C MET A 1 13.14 10.12 32.46
N ALA A 2 12.61 10.44 31.28
CA ALA A 2 12.30 9.42 30.27
C ALA A 2 13.64 8.87 29.75
N ASP A 3 13.78 7.55 29.72
CA ASP A 3 15.02 6.91 29.30
C ASP A 3 15.33 7.27 27.83
N PRO A 4 16.56 7.69 27.48
CA PRO A 4 16.94 8.01 26.10
C PRO A 4 16.85 6.82 25.13
N PHE A 5 16.67 5.62 25.67
CA PHE A 5 16.49 4.36 24.96
C PHE A 5 15.11 3.77 25.23
N GLU A 6 14.05 4.58 25.16
CA GLU A 6 12.71 4.03 24.99
C GLU A 6 12.72 3.14 23.73
N ASN A 7 12.84 1.83 23.99
CA ASN A 7 13.03 0.80 22.98
C ASN A 7 11.70 0.59 22.25
N ASN A 8 11.42 1.53 21.34
CA ASN A 8 10.16 1.63 20.62
C ASN A 8 9.93 0.32 19.84
N MET A 9 8.68 -0.17 19.84
CA MET A 9 8.30 -1.39 19.12
C MET A 9 8.73 -1.38 17.65
N ASN A 10 8.84 -0.18 17.04
CA ASN A 10 9.35 -0.06 15.68
C ASN A 10 10.86 -0.33 15.59
N THR A 11 11.65 0.17 16.53
CA THR A 11 13.09 -0.12 16.63
C THR A 11 13.33 -1.61 16.79
N ARG A 12 12.49 -2.31 17.55
CA ARG A 12 12.56 -3.78 17.72
C ARG A 12 12.29 -4.51 16.40
N ALA A 13 11.35 -4.03 15.59
CA ALA A 13 11.10 -4.55 14.24
C ALA A 13 12.29 -4.30 13.30
N ASN A 14 12.91 -3.12 13.37
CA ASN A 14 14.11 -2.80 12.59
C ASN A 14 15.30 -3.69 12.98
N ILE A 15 15.49 -3.95 14.28
CA ILE A 15 16.50 -4.90 14.77
C ILE A 15 16.22 -6.32 14.24
N MET A 16 14.95 -6.73 14.16
CA MET A 16 14.58 -8.03 13.58
C MET A 16 15.05 -8.16 12.12
N TYR A 17 14.82 -7.13 11.29
CA TYR A 17 15.32 -7.10 9.90
C TYR A 17 16.85 -7.08 9.81
N PHE A 18 17.51 -6.39 10.75
CA PHE A 18 18.96 -6.36 10.84
C PHE A 18 19.54 -7.74 11.14
N ILE A 19 18.92 -8.54 12.03
CA ILE A 19 19.40 -9.88 12.36
C ILE A 19 19.55 -10.76 11.12
N GLU A 20 18.59 -10.70 10.18
CA GLU A 20 18.67 -11.47 8.94
C GLU A 20 19.93 -11.14 8.12
N HIS A 21 20.18 -9.85 7.90
CA HIS A 21 21.34 -9.37 7.14
C HIS A 21 22.66 -9.60 7.90
N PHE A 22 22.63 -9.44 9.22
CA PHE A 22 23.79 -9.68 10.07
C PHE A 22 24.22 -11.15 10.03
N LEU A 23 23.28 -12.09 10.11
CA LEU A 23 23.61 -13.52 10.02
C LEU A 23 24.16 -13.91 8.64
N GLU A 24 23.65 -13.29 7.58
CA GLU A 24 24.18 -13.47 6.22
C GLU A 24 25.64 -13.03 6.11
N MET A 25 25.97 -11.85 6.63
CA MET A 25 27.36 -11.37 6.69
C MET A 25 28.23 -12.22 7.60
N ALA A 26 27.74 -12.56 8.79
CA ALA A 26 28.48 -13.38 9.76
C ALA A 26 28.82 -14.77 9.19
N GLN A 27 27.90 -15.39 8.47
CA GLN A 27 28.14 -16.67 7.80
C GLN A 27 29.17 -16.55 6.68
N LYS A 28 29.12 -15.47 5.89
CA LYS A 28 30.07 -15.19 4.81
C LYS A 28 31.49 -14.98 5.34
N ASP A 29 31.62 -14.31 6.48
CA ASP A 29 32.91 -14.01 7.12
C ASP A 29 33.40 -15.13 8.06
N GLY A 30 32.63 -16.23 8.19
CA GLY A 30 33.00 -17.41 8.98
C GLY A 30 32.72 -17.32 10.48
N HIS A 31 31.98 -16.30 10.94
CA HIS A 31 31.59 -16.09 12.33
C HIS A 31 30.32 -16.87 12.72
N VAL A 32 30.42 -18.21 12.66
CA VAL A 32 29.30 -19.14 12.92
C VAL A 32 28.74 -19.09 14.35
N ASP A 33 29.48 -18.54 15.31
CA ASP A 33 29.03 -18.46 16.71
C ASP A 33 27.84 -17.52 16.88
N TYR A 34 27.78 -16.44 16.09
CA TYR A 34 26.62 -15.54 16.08
C TYR A 34 25.36 -16.23 15.56
N VAL A 35 25.50 -17.10 14.54
CA VAL A 35 24.40 -17.92 14.02
C VAL A 35 23.87 -18.84 15.13
N ARG A 36 24.76 -19.53 15.84
CA ARG A 36 24.38 -20.41 16.97
C ARG A 36 23.70 -19.66 18.11
N MET A 37 24.19 -18.48 18.45
CA MET A 37 23.59 -17.63 19.48
C MET A 37 22.16 -17.24 19.10
N ILE A 38 21.94 -16.78 17.86
CA ILE A 38 20.59 -16.40 17.41
C ILE A 38 19.68 -17.62 17.30
N GLN A 39 20.15 -18.76 16.79
CA GLN A 39 19.36 -20.00 16.74
C GLN A 39 18.86 -20.41 18.13
N ARG A 40 19.71 -20.30 19.16
CA ARG A 40 19.35 -20.62 20.55
C ARG A 40 18.35 -19.62 21.13
N ASP A 41 18.51 -18.34 20.82
CA ASP A 41 17.77 -17.25 21.48
C ASP A 41 16.62 -16.70 20.62
N ILE A 42 16.32 -17.30 19.46
CA ILE A 42 15.31 -16.80 18.52
C ILE A 42 13.93 -16.64 19.15
N ILE A 43 13.51 -17.56 20.02
CA ILE A 43 12.22 -17.48 20.72
C ILE A 43 12.19 -16.24 21.62
N ARG A 44 13.28 -15.97 22.35
CA ARG A 44 13.41 -14.77 23.20
C ARG A 44 13.39 -13.48 22.38
N VAL A 45 14.00 -13.50 21.19
CA VAL A 45 13.97 -12.37 20.25
C VAL A 45 12.56 -12.15 19.73
N VAL A 46 11.83 -13.22 19.39
CA VAL A 46 10.43 -13.14 18.93
C VAL A 46 9.51 -12.62 20.04
N ASP A 47 9.62 -13.14 21.26
CA ASP A 47 8.83 -12.68 22.40
C ASP A 47 9.18 -11.26 22.82
N ALA A 48 10.42 -10.84 22.56
CA ALA A 48 10.73 -9.44 22.60
C ALA A 48 9.91 -8.70 21.53
N VAL A 49 10.15 -8.91 20.23
CA VAL A 49 9.57 -8.10 19.17
C VAL A 49 8.03 -8.15 19.10
N ALA A 50 7.43 -9.28 19.46
CA ALA A 50 5.99 -9.57 19.44
C ALA A 50 5.54 -10.32 20.71
N PRO A 51 5.38 -9.61 21.85
CA PRO A 51 4.98 -10.23 23.11
C PRO A 51 3.54 -10.72 23.11
N ASP A 52 3.20 -11.62 24.05
CA ASP A 52 1.87 -12.21 24.21
C ASP A 52 0.78 -11.22 24.66
N ASP A 53 1.17 -10.05 25.16
CA ASP A 53 0.27 -9.00 25.65
C ASP A 53 -0.44 -8.20 24.53
N GLY A 54 -0.19 -8.56 23.27
CA GLY A 54 -0.75 -7.91 22.08
C GLY A 54 -0.08 -6.58 21.72
N SER A 55 0.85 -6.06 22.53
CA SER A 55 1.55 -4.79 22.27
C SER A 55 2.41 -4.83 21.00
N GLY A 56 2.88 -6.02 20.62
CA GLY A 56 3.68 -6.26 19.42
C GLY A 56 2.89 -6.84 18.23
N ALA A 57 1.55 -6.86 18.29
CA ALA A 57 0.72 -7.44 17.22
C ALA A 57 0.98 -6.79 15.84
N ALA A 58 1.28 -5.48 15.82
CA ALA A 58 1.65 -4.76 14.59
C ALA A 58 2.97 -5.26 13.95
N ASN A 59 3.82 -5.93 14.73
CA ASN A 59 5.10 -6.47 14.26
C ASN A 59 5.02 -7.93 13.82
N VAL A 60 3.89 -8.63 14.03
CA VAL A 60 3.76 -10.07 13.71
C VAL A 60 4.11 -10.34 12.24
N LYS A 61 3.62 -9.51 11.31
CA LYS A 61 3.95 -9.64 9.88
C LYS A 61 5.45 -9.50 9.60
N VAL A 62 6.13 -8.59 10.30
CA VAL A 62 7.58 -8.39 10.19
C VAL A 62 8.31 -9.64 10.67
N VAL A 63 7.95 -10.16 11.85
CA VAL A 63 8.55 -11.36 12.42
C VAL A 63 8.37 -12.56 11.48
N ARG A 64 7.16 -12.77 10.95
CA ARG A 64 6.91 -13.85 9.97
C ARG A 64 7.80 -13.73 8.73
N ARG A 65 7.93 -12.51 8.18
CA ARG A 65 8.77 -12.26 7.00
C ARG A 65 10.24 -12.59 7.28
N VAL A 66 10.77 -12.16 8.42
CA VAL A 66 12.17 -12.42 8.78
C VAL A 66 12.40 -13.90 9.07
N LEU A 67 11.49 -14.58 9.79
CA LEU A 67 11.61 -16.02 10.04
C LEU A 67 11.61 -16.83 8.72
N GLN A 68 10.80 -16.43 7.74
CA GLN A 68 10.81 -17.01 6.40
C GLN A 68 12.16 -16.76 5.69
N GLY A 69 12.73 -15.55 5.81
CA GLY A 69 14.06 -15.22 5.31
C GLY A 69 15.15 -16.11 5.92
N LEU A 70 15.16 -16.23 7.24
CA LEU A 70 16.08 -17.10 7.99
C LEU A 70 15.93 -18.58 7.62
N GLN A 71 14.71 -19.06 7.37
CA GLN A 71 14.45 -20.41 6.89
C GLN A 71 15.02 -20.63 5.48
N SER A 72 14.72 -19.71 4.55
CA SER A 72 15.17 -19.81 3.16
C SER A 72 16.70 -19.81 3.04
N LYS A 73 17.39 -19.14 3.97
CA LYS A 73 18.84 -19.07 4.08
C LYS A 73 19.43 -20.20 4.95
N SER A 74 18.62 -21.16 5.38
CA SER A 74 19.01 -22.31 6.23
C SER A 74 19.61 -21.94 7.59
N PHE A 75 19.34 -20.73 8.11
CA PHE A 75 19.72 -20.34 9.47
C PHE A 75 18.79 -20.92 10.52
N LEU A 76 17.54 -21.24 10.17
CA LEU A 76 16.58 -21.89 11.05
C LEU A 76 16.00 -23.13 10.36
N GLN A 77 15.69 -24.16 11.14
CA GLN A 77 15.01 -25.34 10.62
C GLN A 77 13.55 -25.01 10.33
N THR A 78 13.02 -25.63 9.27
CA THR A 78 11.59 -25.52 8.90
C THR A 78 10.67 -25.81 10.08
N GLN A 79 10.97 -26.85 10.86
CA GLN A 79 10.16 -27.21 12.03
C GLN A 79 10.08 -26.09 13.06
N THR A 80 11.22 -25.51 13.45
CA THR A 80 11.28 -24.39 14.40
C THR A 80 10.47 -23.19 13.91
N VAL A 81 10.53 -22.88 12.62
CA VAL A 81 9.78 -21.76 12.03
C VAL A 81 8.27 -22.04 12.03
N THR A 82 7.86 -23.27 11.77
CA THR A 82 6.44 -23.67 11.85
C THR A 82 5.92 -23.55 13.28
N GLU A 83 6.65 -24.06 14.27
CA GLU A 83 6.28 -23.98 15.69
C GLU A 83 6.09 -22.54 16.15
N ILE A 84 7.04 -21.65 15.81
CA ILE A 84 6.94 -20.22 16.13
C ILE A 84 5.75 -19.57 15.41
N ASN A 85 5.48 -19.94 14.15
CA ASN A 85 4.37 -19.37 13.38
C ASN A 85 2.99 -19.73 13.93
N GLU A 86 2.82 -20.93 14.48
CA GLU A 86 1.59 -21.34 15.15
C GLU A 86 1.33 -20.49 16.39
N VAL A 87 2.35 -20.30 17.24
CA VAL A 87 2.25 -19.41 18.42
C VAL A 87 1.91 -17.97 18.01
N LEU A 88 2.53 -17.46 16.96
CA LEU A 88 2.24 -16.11 16.43
C LEU A 88 0.82 -15.97 15.87
N LYS A 89 0.20 -17.06 15.40
CA LYS A 89 -1.17 -17.04 14.85
C LYS A 89 -2.21 -16.80 15.95
N GLU A 90 -2.03 -17.43 17.11
CA GLU A 90 -2.89 -17.21 18.29
C GLU A 90 -2.80 -15.75 18.78
N ARG A 91 -1.61 -15.15 18.70
CA ARG A 91 -1.36 -13.73 19.04
C ARG A 91 -1.96 -12.73 18.03
N GLU A 92 -2.13 -13.12 16.77
CA GLU A 92 -2.73 -12.29 15.73
C GLU A 92 -4.27 -12.27 15.83
N THR A 93 -4.87 -13.42 16.18
CA THR A 93 -6.32 -13.54 16.40
C THR A 93 -6.80 -12.73 17.60
N SER A 94 -6.03 -12.67 18.69
CA SER A 94 -6.39 -11.88 19.88
C SER A 94 -6.43 -10.37 19.60
N ASN A 95 -5.57 -9.87 18.71
CA ASN A 95 -5.59 -8.46 18.30
C ASN A 95 -6.77 -8.14 17.37
N MET A 96 -7.16 -9.06 16.46
CA MET A 96 -8.32 -8.88 15.59
C MET A 96 -9.62 -8.70 16.39
N ASP A 97 -9.81 -9.43 17.49
CA ASP A 97 -10.96 -9.27 18.39
C ASP A 97 -10.99 -7.89 19.06
N VAL A 98 -9.84 -7.31 19.39
CA VAL A 98 -9.74 -5.94 19.95
C VAL A 98 -10.04 -4.88 18.89
N VAL A 99 -9.61 -5.08 17.64
CA VAL A 99 -9.84 -4.12 16.53
C VAL A 99 -11.30 -4.16 16.03
N MET A 100 -11.93 -5.33 16.01
CA MET A 100 -13.34 -5.50 15.61
C MET A 100 -14.32 -5.11 16.71
N SER A 101 -13.85 -5.00 17.96
CA SER A 101 -14.58 -4.35 19.04
C SER A 101 -14.65 -2.85 18.76
N SER A 102 -15.71 -2.42 18.08
CA SER A 102 -15.99 -1.00 17.83
C SER A 102 -15.78 -0.18 19.11
N PRO A 103 -15.01 0.92 19.07
CA PRO A 103 -14.81 1.74 20.24
C PRO A 103 -16.16 2.36 20.62
N VAL A 104 -16.80 1.85 21.67
CA VAL A 104 -17.91 2.57 22.30
C VAL A 104 -17.31 3.85 22.87
N ASN A 105 -17.50 4.95 22.16
CA ASN A 105 -17.03 6.26 22.56
C ASN A 105 -17.96 6.79 23.66
N SER A 106 -17.76 6.36 24.90
CA SER A 106 -18.53 6.86 26.07
C SER A 106 -18.10 8.27 26.53
N THR A 107 -17.61 9.12 25.63
CA THR A 107 -17.12 10.47 25.99
C THR A 107 -17.81 11.63 25.26
N ASN A 108 -19.06 11.44 24.81
CA ASN A 108 -19.92 12.57 24.44
C ASN A 108 -20.87 12.92 25.60
N PRO A 109 -20.60 13.95 26.42
CA PRO A 109 -21.56 14.50 27.35
C PRO A 109 -22.51 15.42 26.57
N GLY A 110 -23.62 14.89 26.07
CA GLY A 110 -24.65 15.75 25.48
C GLY A 110 -25.57 15.09 24.46
N LEU A 111 -26.29 14.03 24.82
CA LEU A 111 -27.67 13.80 24.36
C LEU A 111 -28.27 12.57 25.05
N GLY A 112 -29.50 12.71 25.58
CA GLY A 112 -30.37 11.57 25.88
C GLY A 112 -30.49 11.22 27.37
N ASP A 113 -31.38 11.92 28.04
CA ASP A 113 -31.93 11.59 29.36
C ASP A 113 -32.67 10.24 29.30
N MET A 114 -32.09 9.19 29.89
CA MET A 114 -32.77 7.90 30.09
C MET A 114 -32.41 7.37 31.48
N PRO A 115 -33.40 7.00 32.32
CA PRO A 115 -33.16 6.78 33.74
C PRO A 115 -32.33 5.52 34.00
N PRO A 116 -31.45 5.53 35.03
CA PRO A 116 -30.57 4.39 35.29
C PRO A 116 -31.35 3.26 35.96
N SER A 117 -31.53 2.15 35.25
CA SER A 117 -31.96 0.90 35.87
C SER A 117 -30.78 0.34 36.67
N GLN A 118 -30.83 0.50 38.00
CA GLN A 118 -29.92 -0.13 38.94
C GLN A 118 -30.30 -1.60 39.10
N THR A 119 -29.63 -2.50 38.40
CA THR A 119 -29.31 -3.88 38.83
C THR A 119 -28.53 -4.54 37.70
N ILE A 120 -27.21 -4.71 37.86
CA ILE A 120 -26.34 -5.76 37.28
C ILE A 120 -24.89 -5.29 37.52
N PRO A 121 -24.10 -5.97 38.39
CA PRO A 121 -22.68 -5.73 38.50
C PRO A 121 -22.00 -6.18 37.21
N LYS A 122 -21.35 -5.25 36.49
CA LYS A 122 -20.60 -5.55 35.26
C LYS A 122 -19.24 -6.16 35.66
N PRO A 123 -18.94 -7.43 35.33
CA PRO A 123 -17.71 -8.06 35.74
C PRO A 123 -16.54 -7.57 34.87
N GLY A 124 -15.43 -7.26 35.52
CA GLY A 124 -14.08 -7.26 34.95
C GLY A 124 -13.87 -6.45 33.67
N GLY A 125 -13.66 -5.13 33.81
CA GLY A 125 -13.02 -4.38 32.75
C GLY A 125 -11.63 -4.95 32.50
N THR A 126 -11.45 -5.63 31.37
CA THR A 126 -10.13 -6.01 30.88
C THR A 126 -9.26 -4.75 30.83
N PRO A 127 -7.99 -4.80 31.28
CA PRO A 127 -7.11 -3.64 31.19
C PRO A 127 -7.09 -3.19 29.72
N ARG A 128 -7.55 -1.96 29.44
CA ARG A 128 -7.37 -1.40 28.09
C ARG A 128 -5.86 -1.41 27.83
N PRO A 129 -5.39 -1.97 26.70
CA PRO A 129 -3.99 -1.88 26.36
C PRO A 129 -3.58 -0.41 26.40
N ALA A 130 -2.46 -0.13 27.07
CA ALA A 130 -1.95 1.22 27.23
C ALA A 130 -1.89 1.86 25.84
N ARG A 131 -2.65 2.93 25.63
CA ARG A 131 -2.67 3.64 24.36
C ARG A 131 -1.26 4.19 24.15
N LEU A 132 -0.58 3.73 23.09
CA LEU A 132 0.72 4.23 22.68
C LEU A 132 0.67 5.76 22.53
N ASP A 133 1.78 6.45 22.82
CA ASP A 133 1.82 7.90 22.73
C ASP A 133 1.53 8.35 21.28
N LYS A 134 0.74 9.41 21.13
CA LYS A 134 0.31 9.92 19.82
C LYS A 134 1.51 10.24 18.91
N LYS A 135 2.59 10.77 19.49
CA LYS A 135 3.83 11.07 18.76
C LYS A 135 4.49 9.79 18.22
N GLN A 136 4.50 8.71 19.00
CA GLN A 136 5.08 7.43 18.58
C GLN A 136 4.27 6.81 17.44
N ILE A 137 2.93 6.95 17.47
CA ILE A 137 2.06 6.49 16.39
C ILE A 137 2.31 7.29 15.11
N GLU A 138 2.34 8.63 15.20
CA GLU A 138 2.61 9.52 14.06
C GLU A 138 3.98 9.25 13.43
N GLN A 139 5.01 9.09 14.27
CA GLN A 139 6.35 8.74 13.82
C GLN A 139 6.36 7.42 13.05
N ARG A 140 5.69 6.39 13.56
CA ARG A 140 5.61 5.09 12.88
C ARG A 140 4.90 5.18 11.53
N ILE A 141 3.79 5.94 11.47
CA ILE A 141 3.06 6.15 10.22
C ILE A 141 3.95 6.83 9.19
N GLU A 142 4.71 7.87 9.59
CA GLU A 142 5.58 8.60 8.66
C GLU A 142 6.77 7.74 8.21
N GLU A 143 7.37 6.95 9.10
CA GLU A 143 8.43 6.00 8.75
C GLU A 143 7.95 4.93 7.75
N ASP A 144 6.75 4.36 7.97
CA ASP A 144 6.15 3.40 7.03
C ASP A 144 5.82 4.04 5.68
N ARG A 145 5.33 5.29 5.70
CA ARG A 145 5.05 6.08 4.48
C ARG A 145 6.33 6.33 3.68
N GLU A 146 7.39 6.77 4.34
CA GLU A 146 8.69 7.00 3.70
C GLU A 146 9.33 5.69 3.22
N ARG A 147 9.14 4.57 3.93
CA ARG A 147 9.57 3.25 3.45
C ARG A 147 8.84 2.85 2.17
N HIS A 148 7.52 3.00 2.14
CA HIS A 148 6.71 2.62 0.97
C HIS A 148 6.99 3.52 -0.22
N LYS A 149 7.24 4.81 0.03
CA LYS A 149 7.71 5.76 -0.97
C LYS A 149 9.02 5.29 -1.59
N ARG A 150 10.06 4.99 -0.78
CA ARG A 150 11.34 4.46 -1.28
C ARG A 150 11.22 3.17 -2.08
N LEU A 151 10.34 2.26 -1.68
CA LEU A 151 10.08 1.02 -2.43
C LEU A 151 9.49 1.26 -3.83
N ARG A 152 8.79 2.39 -4.02
CA ARG A 152 8.19 2.77 -5.30
C ARG A 152 9.07 3.65 -6.16
N GLU A 153 10.07 4.30 -5.57
CA GLU A 153 11.01 5.20 -6.27
C GLU A 153 11.77 4.49 -7.40
N SER A 154 11.97 3.17 -7.33
CA SER A 154 12.70 2.39 -8.35
C SER A 154 11.80 1.60 -9.31
N ILE A 155 10.46 1.68 -9.20
CA ILE A 155 9.54 0.86 -10.03
C ILE A 155 9.66 1.24 -11.52
N TRP A 156 9.80 2.54 -11.80
CA TRP A 156 9.95 3.05 -13.16
C TRP A 156 11.40 3.00 -13.67
N ALA A 157 12.35 2.51 -12.86
CA ALA A 157 13.73 2.39 -13.31
C ALA A 157 13.85 1.34 -14.41
N VAL A 158 14.56 1.69 -15.47
CA VAL A 158 14.84 0.82 -16.61
C VAL A 158 16.30 0.36 -16.52
N PRO A 159 16.61 -0.94 -16.65
CA PRO A 159 17.98 -1.41 -16.72
C PRO A 159 18.69 -0.81 -17.93
N THR A 160 19.91 -0.31 -17.76
CA THR A 160 20.72 0.27 -18.85
C THR A 160 21.55 -0.77 -19.61
N GLU A 161 21.65 -1.98 -19.09
CA GLU A 161 22.50 -3.04 -19.63
C GLU A 161 21.77 -4.40 -19.54
N PRO A 162 21.86 -5.26 -20.58
CA PRO A 162 22.44 -4.98 -21.91
C PRO A 162 21.63 -3.92 -22.69
N ASP A 163 22.17 -3.37 -23.79
CA ASP A 163 21.54 -2.31 -24.61
C ASP A 163 20.06 -2.55 -24.95
N ASP A 164 19.65 -3.81 -25.12
CA ASP A 164 18.28 -4.22 -25.47
C ASP A 164 17.36 -4.46 -24.25
N ALA A 165 17.83 -4.23 -23.02
CA ALA A 165 17.10 -4.57 -21.80
C ALA A 165 15.76 -3.83 -21.67
N GLU A 166 15.70 -2.57 -22.09
CA GLU A 166 14.46 -1.79 -22.12
C GLU A 166 13.43 -2.42 -23.07
N MET A 167 13.87 -2.81 -24.27
CA MET A 167 13.01 -3.42 -25.28
C MET A 167 12.43 -4.74 -24.77
N TRP A 168 13.26 -5.62 -24.21
CA TRP A 168 12.80 -6.91 -23.68
C TRP A 168 11.84 -6.73 -22.50
N LYS A 169 12.13 -5.80 -21.59
CA LYS A 169 11.23 -5.47 -20.48
C LYS A 169 9.87 -5.01 -21.00
N MET A 170 9.85 -4.07 -21.95
CA MET A 170 8.59 -3.64 -22.57
C MET A 170 7.87 -4.80 -23.24
N TRP A 171 8.57 -5.65 -23.99
CA TRP A 171 7.95 -6.79 -24.66
C TRP A 171 7.26 -7.77 -23.70
N GLU A 172 7.87 -8.02 -22.55
CA GLU A 172 7.32 -8.91 -21.52
C GLU A 172 6.20 -8.27 -20.70
N GLU A 173 6.26 -6.96 -20.45
CA GLU A 173 5.34 -6.24 -19.58
C GLU A 173 4.19 -5.54 -20.34
N THR A 174 4.26 -5.44 -21.67
CA THR A 174 3.22 -4.77 -22.49
C THR A 174 1.90 -5.51 -22.33
N SER A 175 0.88 -4.78 -21.88
CA SER A 175 -0.49 -5.28 -21.81
C SER A 175 -1.17 -5.26 -23.18
N ASP A 176 -2.23 -6.05 -23.33
CA ASP A 176 -3.13 -5.95 -24.48
C ASP A 176 -3.81 -4.56 -24.52
N LEU A 177 -4.25 -4.16 -25.71
CA LEU A 177 -4.98 -2.91 -25.91
C LEU A 177 -6.30 -2.91 -25.15
N GLY A 178 -6.50 -1.87 -24.33
CA GLY A 178 -7.71 -1.59 -23.58
C GLY A 178 -8.52 -0.43 -24.15
N ASP A 179 -9.69 -0.19 -23.54
CA ASP A 179 -10.57 0.92 -23.92
C ASP A 179 -9.92 2.29 -23.69
N ASP A 180 -9.10 2.43 -22.64
CA ASP A 180 -8.38 3.66 -22.32
C ASP A 180 -7.33 4.02 -23.40
N ASP A 181 -6.71 3.01 -24.03
CA ASP A 181 -5.73 3.25 -25.12
C ASP A 181 -6.41 3.86 -26.35
N LEU A 182 -7.63 3.42 -26.67
CA LEU A 182 -8.41 3.97 -27.77
C LEU A 182 -8.87 5.41 -27.48
N LEU A 183 -9.20 5.69 -26.22
CA LEU A 183 -9.54 7.04 -25.79
C LEU A 183 -8.34 7.97 -25.90
N MET A 184 -7.18 7.55 -25.38
CA MET A 184 -5.92 8.28 -25.47
C MET A 184 -5.53 8.55 -26.93
N ALA A 185 -5.63 7.56 -27.81
CA ALA A 185 -5.32 7.72 -29.23
C ALA A 185 -6.23 8.74 -29.94
N ARG A 186 -7.52 8.76 -29.58
CA ARG A 186 -8.47 9.75 -30.12
C ARG A 186 -8.12 11.17 -29.64
N GLU A 187 -7.86 11.32 -28.35
CA GLU A 187 -7.49 12.61 -27.76
C GLU A 187 -6.20 13.15 -28.39
N GLU A 188 -5.19 12.29 -28.57
CA GLU A 188 -3.94 12.65 -29.25
C GLU A 188 -4.17 13.07 -30.72
N GLU A 189 -5.06 12.37 -31.45
CA GLU A 189 -5.42 12.76 -32.83
C GLU A 189 -6.09 14.15 -32.86
N GLU A 190 -7.04 14.41 -31.97
CA GLU A 190 -7.73 15.69 -31.86
C GLU A 190 -6.75 16.84 -31.55
N GLU A 191 -5.84 16.63 -30.60
CA GLU A 191 -4.79 17.59 -30.25
C GLU A 191 -3.84 17.86 -31.42
N ARG A 192 -3.40 16.80 -32.11
CA ARG A 192 -2.52 16.91 -33.28
C ARG A 192 -3.19 17.71 -34.40
N MET A 193 -4.47 17.46 -34.64
CA MET A 193 -5.25 18.19 -35.64
C MET A 193 -5.45 19.66 -35.26
N SER A 194 -5.64 19.96 -33.98
CA SER A 194 -5.66 21.35 -33.49
C SER A 194 -4.30 22.03 -33.72
N CYS A 195 -3.20 21.38 -33.34
CA CYS A 195 -1.84 21.91 -33.55
C CYS A 195 -1.55 22.19 -35.04
N ILE A 196 -1.95 21.30 -35.94
CA ILE A 196 -1.80 21.51 -37.39
C ILE A 196 -2.65 22.70 -37.85
N THR A 197 -3.90 22.78 -37.40
CA THR A 197 -4.80 23.88 -37.74
C THR A 197 -4.22 25.22 -37.26
N ASP A 198 -3.67 25.24 -36.06
CA ASP A 198 -3.16 26.45 -35.41
C ASP A 198 -1.73 26.81 -35.83
N SER A 199 -1.04 25.93 -36.56
CA SER A 199 0.36 26.13 -36.96
C SER A 199 0.61 27.41 -37.77
N CYS A 200 -0.37 27.91 -38.55
CA CYS A 200 -0.28 29.20 -39.23
C CYS A 200 -1.66 29.80 -39.53
N GLY A 201 -1.72 31.13 -39.74
CA GLY A 201 -2.97 31.85 -39.99
C GLY A 201 -3.76 31.34 -41.21
N HIS A 202 -3.08 30.99 -42.30
CA HIS A 202 -3.73 30.44 -43.50
C HIS A 202 -4.50 29.14 -43.20
N ARG A 203 -3.91 28.23 -42.41
CA ARG A 203 -4.56 26.96 -42.02
C ARG A 203 -5.75 27.18 -41.09
N ARG A 204 -5.67 28.17 -40.18
CA ARG A 204 -6.80 28.56 -39.33
C ARG A 204 -7.97 29.10 -40.15
N ASP A 205 -7.67 29.94 -41.13
CA ASP A 205 -8.67 30.53 -42.03
C ASP A 205 -9.30 29.47 -42.93
N GLU A 206 -8.50 28.54 -43.47
CA GLU A 206 -8.99 27.40 -44.24
C GLU A 206 -9.94 26.51 -43.43
N ALA A 207 -9.55 26.15 -42.20
CA ALA A 207 -10.39 25.37 -41.29
C ALA A 207 -11.67 26.12 -40.91
N ALA A 208 -11.62 27.44 -40.72
CA ALA A 208 -12.81 28.26 -40.45
C ALA A 208 -13.80 28.25 -41.63
N ARG A 209 -13.30 28.37 -42.86
CA ARG A 209 -14.11 28.29 -44.09
C ARG A 209 -14.73 26.91 -44.26
N GLU A 210 -14.00 25.84 -43.95
CA GLU A 210 -14.51 24.47 -44.02
C GLU A 210 -15.62 24.22 -42.98
N ARG A 211 -15.43 24.65 -41.73
CA ARG A 211 -16.46 24.60 -40.69
C ARG A 211 -17.72 25.36 -41.10
N GLN A 212 -17.59 26.51 -41.76
CA GLN A 212 -18.74 27.26 -42.26
C GLN A 212 -19.50 26.48 -43.35
N ARG A 213 -18.78 25.91 -44.32
CA ARG A 213 -19.38 25.07 -45.38
C ARG A 213 -20.09 23.85 -44.81
N GLN A 214 -19.54 23.22 -43.77
CA GLN A 214 -20.17 22.06 -43.12
C GLN A 214 -21.47 22.45 -42.41
N ARG A 215 -21.48 23.56 -41.66
CA ARG A 215 -22.69 24.10 -41.02
C ARG A 215 -23.78 24.44 -42.04
N GLU A 216 -23.41 24.99 -43.19
CA GLU A 216 -24.35 25.28 -44.27
C GLU A 216 -24.95 24.00 -44.87
N ARG A 217 -24.14 22.96 -45.08
CA ARG A 217 -24.61 21.64 -45.54
C ARG A 217 -25.55 20.97 -44.55
N GLU A 218 -25.24 21.01 -43.25
CA GLU A 218 -26.10 20.48 -42.20
C GLU A 218 -27.43 21.24 -42.10
N ARG A 219 -27.40 22.57 -42.19
CA ARG A 219 -28.62 23.40 -42.24
C ARG A 219 -29.48 23.09 -43.46
N ALA A 220 -28.87 22.86 -44.62
CA ALA A 220 -29.60 22.47 -45.83
C ALA A 220 -30.23 21.07 -45.68
N ARG A 221 -29.50 20.10 -45.11
CA ARG A 221 -30.05 18.77 -44.79
C ARG A 221 -31.20 18.82 -43.80
N ALA A 222 -31.10 19.64 -42.76
CA ALA A 222 -32.18 19.83 -41.78
C ALA A 222 -33.43 20.45 -42.42
N ARG A 223 -33.27 21.42 -43.33
CA ARG A 223 -34.39 22.01 -44.08
C ARG A 223 -35.08 20.97 -44.98
N ASN A 224 -34.31 20.18 -45.72
CA ASN A 224 -34.86 19.15 -46.62
C ASN A 224 -35.49 17.97 -45.86
N GLY A 225 -34.98 17.64 -44.65
CA GLY A 225 -35.58 16.62 -43.78
C GLY A 225 -36.93 17.04 -43.19
N VAL A 226 -37.13 18.34 -42.93
CA VAL A 226 -38.40 18.89 -42.43
C VAL A 226 -39.47 18.97 -43.53
N GLU A 227 -39.09 19.21 -44.79
CA GLU A 227 -40.02 19.21 -45.92
C GLU A 227 -40.57 17.81 -46.26
N ASN A 228 -39.73 16.77 -46.15
CA ASN A 228 -40.15 15.37 -46.36
C ASN A 228 -41.02 14.81 -45.22
N GLY A 229 -40.92 15.36 -44.01
CA GLY A 229 -41.80 14.99 -42.88
C GLY A 229 -43.19 15.63 -42.90
N ARG A 230 -43.40 16.68 -43.71
CA ARG A 230 -44.69 17.39 -43.83
C ARG A 230 -45.61 16.84 -44.94
N HIS A 231 -45.11 15.97 -45.80
CA HIS A 231 -45.88 15.34 -46.89
C HIS A 231 -46.34 13.90 -46.54
N GLY A 232 -46.17 13.48 -45.29
CA GLY A 232 -46.51 12.14 -44.78
C GLY A 232 -47.52 12.13 -43.63
N GLN A 233 -48.49 13.05 -43.64
CA GLN A 233 -49.75 12.95 -42.88
C GLN A 233 -50.93 13.15 -43.81
#